data_AF-A0A956GQR7-F1
#
_entry.id   AF-A0A956GQR7-F1
#
_cell.length_a   1.000
_cell.length_b   1.000
_cell.length_c   1.000
_cell.angle_alpha   90.00
_cell.angle_beta   90.00
_cell.angle_gamma   90.00
#
_symmetry.space_group_name_H-M   'P 1'
#
loop_
_entity.id
_entity.type
_entity.pdbx_description
1 polymer ?
#
loop_
_entity_poly.entity_id
_entity_poly.type
_entity_poly.pdbx_seq_one_letter_code
_entity_poly.pdbx_strand_id
1 'polypeptide(L)'
;MPDLATLDLDALLAGARAEVTTEPDGAIPHLVELHRRGSRDIFERAVVACAATSADERALGARILRELGGSPPRFAADAVAVLAPMLRTEPSPKVLRWVISAIGYQHAPGHLRAGLATAPAVLAATLACATHADDDVRFAVAAALPALVDLAAPEPAAIRVLLALATDPLADTRYYALAALTDDLGLVAHPDVRAALASRRAEDADAQIRTAAGRVLSGGTWAE
;
A
#
# COMPACT_ATOMS: atom_id res chain seq x y z
N MET A 1 11.72 -12.58 -26.82
CA MET A 1 11.02 -13.04 -25.60
C MET A 1 9.75 -13.74 -26.02
N PRO A 2 9.35 -14.85 -25.36
CA PRO A 2 8.07 -15.49 -25.62
C PRO A 2 6.92 -14.49 -25.40
N ASP A 3 5.86 -14.61 -26.20
CA ASP A 3 4.65 -13.83 -25.99
C ASP A 3 3.97 -14.31 -24.70
N LEU A 4 4.03 -13.49 -23.65
CA LEU A 4 3.47 -13.82 -22.34
C LEU A 4 1.98 -14.13 -22.40
N ALA A 5 1.25 -13.61 -23.39
CA ALA A 5 -0.18 -13.90 -23.57
C ALA A 5 -0.44 -15.37 -23.97
N THR A 6 0.57 -16.07 -24.49
CA THR A 6 0.46 -17.46 -24.98
C THR A 6 0.91 -18.51 -23.96
N LEU A 7 1.62 -18.10 -22.91
CA LEU A 7 2.07 -19.01 -21.86
C LEU A 7 0.89 -19.64 -21.13
N ASP A 8 1.01 -20.91 -20.76
CA ASP A 8 0.08 -21.52 -19.82
C ASP A 8 0.22 -20.89 -18.41
N LEU A 9 -0.75 -21.18 -17.54
CA LEU A 9 -0.81 -20.58 -16.21
C LEU A 9 0.39 -20.98 -15.33
N ASP A 10 0.86 -22.22 -15.43
CA ASP A 10 1.95 -22.70 -14.58
C ASP A 10 3.29 -22.07 -14.97
N ALA A 11 3.57 -21.95 -16.27
CA ALA A 11 4.71 -21.22 -16.79
C ALA A 11 4.67 -19.74 -16.39
N LEU A 12 3.49 -19.11 -16.47
CA LEU A 12 3.32 -17.71 -16.10
C LEU A 12 3.55 -17.48 -14.59
N LEU A 13 3.02 -18.36 -13.73
CA LEU A 13 3.25 -18.31 -12.28
C LEU A 13 4.71 -18.59 -11.91
N ALA A 14 5.38 -19.51 -12.62
CA ALA A 14 6.79 -19.78 -12.41
C ALA A 14 7.67 -18.57 -12.76
N GLY A 15 7.39 -17.90 -13.89
CA GLY A 15 8.08 -16.68 -14.28
C GLY A 15 7.85 -15.54 -13.29
N ALA A 16 6.60 -15.31 -12.87
CA ALA A 16 6.28 -14.28 -11.88
C ALA A 16 7.00 -14.52 -10.54
N ARG A 17 7.09 -15.79 -10.10
CA ARG A 17 7.84 -16.15 -8.89
C ARG A 17 9.32 -15.84 -9.00
N ALA A 18 9.95 -16.20 -10.12
CA ALA A 18 11.36 -15.93 -10.35
C ALA A 18 11.65 -14.41 -10.30
N GLU A 19 10.81 -13.61 -10.95
CA GLU A 19 10.94 -12.15 -10.97
C GLU A 19 10.74 -11.56 -9.56
N VAL A 20 9.72 -12.00 -8.82
CA VAL A 20 9.45 -11.53 -7.45
C VAL A 20 10.56 -11.91 -6.47
N THR A 21 11.20 -13.07 -6.64
CA THR A 21 12.35 -13.48 -5.81
C THR A 21 13.57 -12.60 -6.10
N THR A 22 13.80 -12.21 -7.36
CA THR A 22 14.94 -11.35 -7.72
C THR A 22 14.72 -9.87 -7.41
N GLU A 23 13.47 -9.45 -7.14
CA GLU A 23 13.06 -8.06 -6.90
C GLU A 23 13.76 -7.04 -7.83
N PRO A 24 13.59 -7.13 -9.15
CA PRO A 24 14.24 -6.22 -10.07
C PRO A 24 13.69 -4.79 -9.91
N ASP A 25 14.55 -3.80 -10.12
CA ASP A 25 14.16 -2.40 -10.29
C ASP A 25 13.41 -2.24 -11.62
N GLY A 26 12.11 -2.50 -11.63
CA GLY A 26 11.29 -2.33 -12.83
C GLY A 26 10.01 -3.18 -12.87
N ALA A 27 9.43 -3.24 -14.07
CA ALA A 27 8.22 -4.00 -14.30
C ALA A 27 8.46 -5.50 -14.09
N ILE A 28 7.47 -6.17 -13.49
CA ILE A 28 7.40 -7.63 -13.34
C ILE A 28 6.40 -8.14 -14.38
N PRO A 29 6.82 -8.41 -15.63
CA PRO A 29 5.90 -8.59 -16.73
C PRO A 29 5.03 -9.84 -16.61
N HIS A 30 5.51 -10.92 -15.97
CA HIS A 30 4.66 -12.09 -15.73
C HIS A 30 3.56 -11.79 -14.71
N LEU A 31 3.85 -10.99 -13.68
CA LEU A 31 2.85 -10.53 -12.71
C LEU A 31 1.80 -9.63 -13.36
N VAL A 32 2.23 -8.68 -14.20
CA VAL A 32 1.33 -7.80 -14.96
C VAL A 32 0.39 -8.61 -15.86
N GLU A 33 0.91 -9.65 -16.53
CA GLU A 33 0.09 -10.52 -17.36
C GLU A 33 -0.90 -11.36 -16.53
N LEU A 34 -0.51 -11.83 -15.34
CA LEU A 34 -1.44 -12.48 -14.39
C LEU A 34 -2.58 -11.54 -14.00
N HIS A 35 -2.26 -10.29 -13.66
CA HIS A 35 -3.27 -9.26 -13.35
C HIS A 35 -4.23 -9.03 -14.50
N ARG A 36 -3.70 -8.89 -15.73
CA ARG A 36 -4.48 -8.68 -16.95
C ARG A 36 -5.43 -9.85 -17.25
N ARG A 37 -4.96 -11.10 -17.11
CA ARG A 37 -5.77 -12.30 -17.38
C ARG A 37 -6.92 -12.44 -16.39
N GLY A 38 -6.68 -12.20 -15.11
CA GLY A 38 -7.77 -12.00 -14.15
C GLY A 38 -8.78 -13.15 -14.05
N SER A 39 -8.33 -14.40 -14.22
CA SER A 39 -9.21 -15.57 -14.17
C SER A 39 -9.43 -16.06 -12.73
N ARG A 40 -10.49 -16.83 -12.53
CA ARG A 40 -10.77 -17.48 -11.24
C ARG A 40 -9.65 -18.44 -10.83
N ASP A 41 -9.08 -19.18 -11.79
CA ASP A 41 -7.96 -20.08 -11.54
C ASP A 41 -6.73 -19.31 -11.01
N ILE A 42 -6.44 -18.12 -11.56
CA ILE A 42 -5.35 -17.26 -11.06
C ILE A 42 -5.63 -16.81 -9.63
N PHE A 43 -6.88 -16.41 -9.35
CA PHE A 43 -7.29 -16.06 -7.98
C PHE A 43 -7.05 -17.22 -7.02
N GLU A 44 -7.51 -18.42 -7.33
CA GLU A 44 -7.36 -19.60 -6.46
C GLU A 44 -5.89 -19.97 -6.25
N ARG A 45 -5.06 -19.88 -7.29
CA ARG A 45 -3.61 -20.10 -7.17
C ARG A 45 -2.94 -19.05 -6.29
N ALA A 46 -3.38 -17.80 -6.34
CA ALA A 46 -2.89 -16.74 -5.47
C ALA A 46 -3.30 -16.97 -4.01
N VAL A 47 -4.53 -17.44 -3.75
CA VAL A 47 -4.97 -17.82 -2.39
C VAL A 47 -4.13 -18.95 -1.82
N VAL A 48 -3.84 -19.99 -2.62
CA VAL A 48 -2.94 -21.08 -2.20
C VAL A 48 -1.54 -20.53 -1.89
N ALA A 49 -1.03 -19.62 -2.73
CA ALA A 49 0.27 -19.00 -2.52
C ALA A 49 0.33 -18.16 -1.22
N CYS A 50 -0.74 -17.45 -0.85
CA CYS A 50 -0.83 -16.72 0.43
C CYS A 50 -0.71 -17.63 1.67
N ALA A 51 -1.01 -18.92 1.55
CA ALA A 51 -0.87 -19.91 2.61
C ALA A 51 0.43 -20.73 2.55
N ALA A 52 1.33 -20.42 1.60
CA ALA A 52 2.56 -21.16 1.41
C ALA A 52 3.55 -20.99 2.57
N THR A 53 4.43 -21.97 2.76
CA THR A 53 5.49 -21.90 3.77
C THR A 53 6.56 -20.86 3.40
N SER A 54 6.82 -20.66 2.10
CA SER A 54 7.80 -19.68 1.61
C SER A 54 7.24 -18.26 1.67
N ALA A 55 8.04 -17.32 2.22
CA ALA A 55 7.69 -15.91 2.23
C ALA A 55 7.58 -15.33 0.81
N ASP A 56 8.42 -15.76 -0.13
CA ASP A 56 8.35 -15.29 -1.53
C ASP A 56 7.05 -15.70 -2.21
N GLU A 57 6.56 -16.92 -1.93
CA GLU A 57 5.28 -17.39 -2.47
C GLU A 57 4.10 -16.64 -1.86
N ARG A 58 4.13 -16.38 -0.54
CA ARG A 58 3.09 -15.56 0.11
C ARG A 58 3.08 -14.13 -0.43
N ALA A 59 4.26 -13.54 -0.62
CA ALA A 59 4.40 -12.22 -1.22
C ALA A 59 3.86 -12.19 -2.65
N LEU A 60 4.18 -13.19 -3.47
CA LEU A 60 3.62 -13.33 -4.82
C LEU A 60 2.08 -13.41 -4.78
N GLY A 61 1.51 -14.23 -3.87
CA GLY A 61 0.06 -14.33 -3.69
C GLY A 61 -0.58 -12.98 -3.40
N ALA A 62 -0.06 -12.24 -2.41
CA ALA A 62 -0.55 -10.90 -2.07
C ALA A 62 -0.44 -9.91 -3.24
N ARG A 63 0.68 -9.96 -3.98
CA ARG A 63 0.91 -9.12 -5.17
C ARG A 63 -0.04 -9.44 -6.31
N ILE A 64 -0.34 -10.71 -6.57
CA ILE A 64 -1.34 -11.11 -7.58
C ILE A 64 -2.71 -10.57 -7.14
N LEU A 65 -3.12 -10.83 -5.90
CA LEU A 65 -4.43 -10.42 -5.38
C LEU A 65 -4.65 -8.90 -5.37
N ARG A 66 -3.58 -8.09 -5.31
CA ARG A 66 -3.68 -6.63 -5.31
C ARG A 66 -4.35 -6.05 -6.57
N GLU A 67 -4.05 -6.55 -7.77
CA GLU A 67 -4.51 -5.93 -9.04
C GLU A 67 -5.21 -6.92 -9.98
N LEU A 68 -5.63 -8.08 -9.46
CA LEU A 68 -6.18 -9.15 -10.28
C LEU A 68 -7.48 -8.77 -10.99
N GLY A 69 -7.50 -8.90 -12.31
CA GLY A 69 -8.67 -8.62 -13.15
C GLY A 69 -8.74 -7.19 -13.67
N GLY A 70 -7.66 -6.42 -13.54
CA GLY A 70 -7.54 -5.08 -14.10
C GLY A 70 -8.02 -4.01 -13.13
N SER A 71 -8.63 -2.96 -13.70
CA SER A 71 -8.89 -1.71 -13.01
C SER A 71 -10.36 -1.31 -13.23
N PRO A 72 -11.24 -1.46 -12.21
CA PRO A 72 -10.95 -1.94 -10.86
C PRO A 72 -10.69 -3.47 -10.79
N PRO A 73 -10.00 -3.96 -9.76
CA PRO A 73 -9.75 -5.40 -9.59
C PRO A 73 -11.05 -6.19 -9.47
N ARG A 74 -11.17 -7.26 -10.26
CA ARG A 74 -12.38 -8.11 -10.33
C ARG A 74 -12.67 -8.82 -9.01
N PHE A 75 -11.62 -9.19 -8.28
CA PHE A 75 -11.73 -10.02 -7.07
C PHE A 75 -11.44 -9.25 -5.78
N ALA A 76 -11.65 -7.92 -5.77
CA ALA A 76 -11.24 -7.06 -4.67
C ALA A 76 -11.76 -7.52 -3.29
N ALA A 77 -13.07 -7.80 -3.18
CA ALA A 77 -13.68 -8.22 -1.91
C ALA A 77 -13.15 -9.59 -1.44
N ASP A 78 -13.04 -10.55 -2.35
CA ASP A 78 -12.51 -11.88 -2.06
C ASP A 78 -11.03 -11.82 -1.68
N ALA A 79 -10.25 -10.96 -2.34
CA ALA A 79 -8.86 -10.70 -2.03
C ALA A 79 -8.70 -10.12 -0.61
N VAL A 80 -9.52 -9.14 -0.23
CA VAL A 80 -9.49 -8.58 1.14
C VAL A 80 -9.86 -9.65 2.18
N ALA A 81 -10.82 -10.53 1.89
CA ALA A 81 -11.19 -11.61 2.80
C ALA A 81 -10.02 -12.58 3.07
N VAL A 82 -9.16 -12.80 2.07
CA VAL A 82 -7.95 -13.63 2.19
C VAL A 82 -6.81 -12.89 2.90
N LEU A 83 -6.63 -11.60 2.61
CA LEU A 83 -5.50 -10.80 3.10
C LEU A 83 -5.69 -10.24 4.52
N ALA A 84 -6.91 -9.90 4.91
CA ALA A 84 -7.19 -9.27 6.21
C ALA A 84 -6.75 -10.11 7.43
N PRO A 85 -6.87 -11.45 7.44
CA PRO A 85 -6.30 -12.27 8.51
C PRO A 85 -4.76 -12.17 8.61
N MET A 86 -4.07 -12.04 7.47
CA MET A 86 -2.60 -12.01 7.40
C MET A 86 -2.00 -10.79 8.11
N LEU A 87 -2.71 -9.65 8.17
CA LEU A 87 -2.27 -8.45 8.89
C LEU A 87 -1.88 -8.72 10.35
N ARG A 88 -2.47 -9.74 10.99
CA ARG A 88 -2.22 -10.07 12.40
C ARG A 88 -1.22 -11.20 12.60
N THR A 89 -1.00 -12.03 11.59
CA THR A 89 -0.31 -13.32 11.75
C THR A 89 0.92 -13.47 10.88
N GLU A 90 1.10 -12.64 9.86
CA GLU A 90 2.22 -12.76 8.93
C GLU A 90 3.53 -12.37 9.62
N PRO A 91 4.51 -13.30 9.76
CA PRO A 91 5.77 -13.00 10.42
C PRO A 91 6.78 -12.29 9.51
N SER A 92 6.63 -12.38 8.19
CA SER A 92 7.59 -11.80 7.25
C SER A 92 7.23 -10.34 6.95
N PRO A 93 8.12 -9.37 7.23
CA PRO A 93 7.88 -7.96 6.88
C PRO A 93 7.74 -7.77 5.37
N LYS A 94 8.53 -8.52 4.58
CA LYS A 94 8.45 -8.57 3.11
C LYS A 94 7.06 -8.95 2.62
N VAL A 95 6.36 -9.86 3.29
CA VAL A 95 4.99 -10.24 2.92
C VAL A 95 4.00 -9.21 3.45
N LEU A 96 4.15 -8.79 4.70
CA LEU A 96 3.25 -7.87 5.39
C LEU A 96 3.12 -6.53 4.65
N ARG A 97 4.22 -5.96 4.14
CA ARG A 97 4.17 -4.73 3.31
C ARG A 97 3.27 -4.89 2.08
N TRP A 98 3.29 -6.05 1.43
CA TRP A 98 2.45 -6.33 0.26
C TRP A 98 1.00 -6.60 0.65
N VAL A 99 0.75 -7.21 1.80
CA VAL A 99 -0.60 -7.37 2.37
C VAL A 99 -1.23 -6.01 2.63
N ILE A 100 -0.53 -5.10 3.32
CA ILE A 100 -1.00 -3.74 3.61
C ILE A 100 -1.23 -2.96 2.31
N SER A 101 -0.27 -3.01 1.39
CA SER A 101 -0.37 -2.37 0.09
C SER A 101 -1.57 -2.87 -0.71
N ALA A 102 -1.81 -4.18 -0.72
CA ALA A 102 -2.95 -4.77 -1.40
C ALA A 102 -4.27 -4.32 -0.79
N ILE A 103 -4.39 -4.33 0.54
CA ILE A 103 -5.57 -3.85 1.25
C ILE A 103 -5.85 -2.38 0.94
N GLY A 104 -4.84 -1.50 1.04
CA GLY A 104 -5.00 -0.09 0.67
C GLY A 104 -5.45 0.10 -0.77
N TYR A 105 -4.86 -0.64 -1.71
CA TYR A 105 -5.23 -0.57 -3.13
C TYR A 105 -6.70 -0.96 -3.38
N GLN A 106 -7.21 -1.99 -2.70
CA GLN A 106 -8.60 -2.43 -2.87
C GLN A 106 -9.63 -1.46 -2.27
N HIS A 107 -9.28 -0.73 -1.20
CA HIS A 107 -10.20 0.20 -0.55
C HIS A 107 -10.16 1.60 -1.16
N ALA A 108 -9.06 1.95 -1.81
CA ALA A 108 -8.91 3.30 -2.35
C ALA A 108 -10.02 3.61 -3.37
N PRO A 109 -10.61 4.81 -3.31
CA PRO A 109 -11.69 5.20 -4.20
C PRO A 109 -11.16 5.54 -5.61
N GLY A 110 -12.02 5.44 -6.61
CA GLY A 110 -11.76 5.90 -7.98
C GLY A 110 -12.11 4.86 -9.05
N HIS A 111 -12.24 5.29 -10.30
CA HIS A 111 -12.61 4.42 -11.43
C HIS A 111 -11.62 3.26 -11.67
N LEU A 112 -10.41 3.35 -11.11
CA LEU A 112 -9.35 2.37 -11.24
C LEU A 112 -9.27 1.39 -10.05
N ARG A 113 -10.06 1.61 -9.00
CA ARG A 113 -9.92 0.92 -7.71
C ARG A 113 -11.30 0.53 -7.17
N ALA A 114 -11.36 -0.47 -6.31
CA ALA A 114 -12.65 -1.07 -5.95
C ALA A 114 -13.47 -0.22 -4.96
N GLY A 115 -12.86 0.72 -4.24
CA GLY A 115 -13.58 1.61 -3.33
C GLY A 115 -14.33 0.87 -2.22
N LEU A 116 -13.77 -0.24 -1.73
CA LEU A 116 -14.42 -1.05 -0.71
C LEU A 116 -14.57 -0.29 0.61
N ALA A 117 -15.67 -0.53 1.32
CA ALA A 117 -15.82 -0.03 2.68
C ALA A 117 -14.87 -0.76 3.62
N THR A 118 -14.12 0.00 4.43
CA THR A 118 -13.16 -0.55 5.37
C THR A 118 -13.84 -1.09 6.62
N ALA A 119 -13.67 -2.38 6.89
CA ALA A 119 -14.10 -2.95 8.17
C ALA A 119 -13.23 -2.37 9.31
N PRO A 120 -13.79 -1.98 10.47
CA PRO A 120 -13.00 -1.39 11.58
C PRO A 120 -11.82 -2.26 12.04
N ALA A 121 -11.96 -3.59 11.98
CA ALA A 121 -10.89 -4.52 12.33
C ALA A 121 -9.70 -4.47 11.35
N VAL A 122 -9.93 -4.16 10.07
CA VAL A 122 -8.87 -4.00 9.06
C VAL A 122 -8.09 -2.71 9.32
N LEU A 123 -8.79 -1.60 9.58
CA LEU A 123 -8.16 -0.34 9.96
C LEU A 123 -7.34 -0.52 11.24
N ALA A 124 -7.92 -1.09 12.29
CA ALA A 124 -7.23 -1.32 13.57
C ALA A 124 -5.96 -2.18 13.41
N ALA A 125 -6.03 -3.26 12.62
CA ALA A 125 -4.87 -4.11 12.36
C ALA A 125 -3.79 -3.37 11.55
N THR A 126 -4.19 -2.55 10.57
CA THR A 126 -3.24 -1.75 9.77
C THR A 126 -2.55 -0.68 10.63
N LEU A 127 -3.28 0.01 11.50
CA LEU A 127 -2.73 0.99 12.43
C LEU A 127 -1.69 0.37 13.38
N ALA A 128 -1.90 -0.87 13.81
CA ALA A 128 -0.94 -1.58 14.66
C ALA A 128 0.41 -1.83 13.98
N CYS A 129 0.47 -1.85 12.65
CA CYS A 129 1.71 -2.01 11.88
C CYS A 129 2.54 -0.71 11.80
N ALA A 130 2.02 0.45 12.24
CA ALA A 130 2.72 1.73 12.10
C ALA A 130 4.02 1.85 12.91
N THR A 131 4.18 1.04 13.97
CA THR A 131 5.39 1.00 14.80
C THR A 131 6.26 -0.22 14.50
N HIS A 132 6.06 -0.86 13.35
CA HIS A 132 6.82 -2.04 12.98
C HIS A 132 8.31 -1.69 12.78
N ALA A 133 9.21 -2.61 13.16
CA ALA A 133 10.66 -2.37 13.12
C ALA A 133 11.18 -2.18 11.68
N ASP A 134 10.60 -2.92 10.74
CA ASP A 134 10.85 -2.83 9.31
C ASP A 134 10.24 -1.56 8.70
N ASP A 135 11.03 -0.83 7.93
CA ASP A 135 10.70 0.46 7.33
C ASP A 135 9.71 0.34 6.16
N ASP A 136 9.83 -0.69 5.31
CA ASP A 136 8.88 -0.95 4.23
C ASP A 136 7.46 -1.19 4.77
N VAL A 137 7.32 -1.83 5.93
CA VAL A 137 6.02 -2.00 6.58
C VAL A 137 5.44 -0.65 7.02
N ARG A 138 6.24 0.23 7.64
CA ARG A 138 5.79 1.56 8.07
C ARG A 138 5.42 2.44 6.88
N PHE A 139 6.23 2.39 5.81
CA PHE A 139 5.92 3.03 4.54
C PHE A 139 4.59 2.54 3.96
N ALA A 140 4.36 1.22 3.92
CA ALA A 140 3.12 0.64 3.42
C ALA A 140 1.90 1.12 4.22
N VAL A 141 2.02 1.28 5.54
CA VAL A 141 0.97 1.88 6.37
C VAL A 141 0.70 3.33 5.96
N ALA A 142 1.73 4.17 5.86
CA ALA A 142 1.57 5.58 5.45
C ALA A 142 0.85 5.70 4.10
N ALA A 143 1.24 4.87 3.12
CA ALA A 143 0.66 4.87 1.79
C ALA A 143 -0.77 4.31 1.73
N ALA A 144 -1.12 3.35 2.60
CA ALA A 144 -2.44 2.71 2.57
C ALA A 144 -3.51 3.47 3.36
N LEU A 145 -3.13 4.20 4.43
CA LEU A 145 -4.10 4.80 5.36
C LEU A 145 -5.13 5.74 4.72
N PRO A 146 -4.81 6.61 3.75
CA PRO A 146 -5.82 7.45 3.09
C PRO A 146 -6.98 6.67 2.48
N ALA A 147 -6.72 5.44 2.03
CA ALA A 147 -7.72 4.56 1.45
C ALA A 147 -8.61 3.87 2.49
N LEU A 148 -8.20 3.86 3.76
CA LEU A 148 -8.79 3.03 4.81
C LEU A 148 -9.62 3.83 5.82
N VAL A 149 -9.63 5.14 5.69
CA VAL A 149 -10.31 6.08 6.60
C VAL A 149 -11.50 6.74 5.91
N ASP A 150 -12.41 7.30 6.70
CA ASP A 150 -13.42 8.22 6.17
C ASP A 150 -12.75 9.55 5.81
N LEU A 151 -12.66 9.87 4.51
CA LEU A 151 -12.03 11.12 4.05
C LEU A 151 -12.77 12.38 4.52
N ALA A 152 -14.09 12.30 4.77
CA ALA A 152 -14.86 13.44 5.27
C ALA A 152 -14.74 13.60 6.79
N ALA A 153 -14.45 12.53 7.51
CA ALA A 153 -14.28 12.52 8.96
C ALA A 153 -13.20 11.51 9.41
N PRO A 154 -11.90 11.79 9.14
CA PRO A 154 -10.86 10.79 9.35
C PRO A 154 -10.72 10.39 10.81
N GLU A 155 -10.49 9.10 11.05
CA GLU A 155 -10.39 8.57 12.40
C GLU A 155 -9.21 9.21 13.16
N PRO A 156 -9.43 9.71 14.39
CA PRO A 156 -8.37 10.35 15.17
C PRO A 156 -7.14 9.46 15.41
N ALA A 157 -7.34 8.14 15.44
CA ALA A 157 -6.24 7.19 15.54
C ALA A 157 -5.35 7.18 14.28
N ALA A 158 -5.95 7.29 13.08
CA ALA A 158 -5.21 7.37 11.83
C ALA A 158 -4.44 8.68 11.71
N ILE A 159 -5.06 9.81 12.08
CA ILE A 159 -4.37 11.12 12.12
C ILE A 159 -3.15 11.07 13.04
N ARG A 160 -3.29 10.52 14.26
CA ARG A 160 -2.15 10.37 15.19
C ARG A 160 -1.04 9.49 14.62
N VAL A 161 -1.40 8.39 13.97
CA VAL A 161 -0.42 7.49 13.33
C VAL A 161 0.31 8.21 12.19
N LEU A 162 -0.40 8.92 11.32
CA LEU A 162 0.23 9.68 10.23
C LEU A 162 1.13 10.79 10.76
N LEU A 163 0.74 11.50 11.83
CA LEU A 163 1.60 12.49 12.49
C LEU A 163 2.87 11.86 13.07
N ALA A 164 2.79 10.65 13.62
CA ALA A 164 3.97 9.92 14.07
C ALA A 164 4.87 9.51 12.89
N LEU A 165 4.30 8.96 11.82
CA LEU A 165 5.02 8.57 10.60
C LEU A 165 5.62 9.78 9.85
N ALA A 166 5.06 10.99 10.02
CA ALA A 166 5.66 12.24 9.53
C ALA A 166 7.01 12.58 10.20
N THR A 167 7.42 11.82 11.23
CA THR A 167 8.72 11.92 11.89
C THR A 167 9.60 10.68 11.69
N ASP A 168 9.19 9.75 10.83
CA ASP A 168 9.90 8.50 10.56
C ASP A 168 11.36 8.72 10.12
N PRO A 169 12.30 7.82 10.48
CA PRO A 169 13.66 7.87 9.95
C PRO A 169 13.73 7.86 8.41
N LEU A 170 12.85 7.12 7.74
CA LEU A 170 12.83 7.02 6.28
C LEU A 170 12.10 8.21 5.64
N ALA A 171 12.76 8.88 4.69
CA ALA A 171 12.22 10.06 4.01
C ALA A 171 10.90 9.74 3.27
N ASP A 172 10.83 8.62 2.56
CA ASP A 172 9.62 8.22 1.82
C ASP A 172 8.43 8.03 2.76
N THR A 173 8.62 7.41 3.92
CA THR A 173 7.55 7.28 4.93
C THR A 173 7.06 8.64 5.41
N ARG A 174 7.97 9.57 5.71
CA ARG A 174 7.59 10.95 6.08
C ARG A 174 6.83 11.65 4.96
N TYR A 175 7.32 11.52 3.73
CA TYR A 175 6.73 12.14 2.55
C TYR A 175 5.29 11.67 2.35
N TYR A 176 5.05 10.36 2.35
CA TYR A 176 3.71 9.81 2.18
C TYR A 176 2.79 10.12 3.36
N ALA A 177 3.30 10.13 4.60
CA ALA A 177 2.50 10.50 5.75
C ALA A 177 2.04 11.97 5.70
N LEU A 178 2.90 12.88 5.24
CA LEU A 178 2.57 14.29 5.07
C LEU A 178 1.65 14.51 3.87
N ALA A 179 1.87 13.81 2.76
CA ALA A 179 0.96 13.82 1.61
C ALA A 179 -0.46 13.39 2.04
N ALA A 180 -0.55 12.29 2.80
CA ALA A 180 -1.81 11.79 3.36
C ALA A 180 -2.51 12.86 4.22
N LEU A 181 -1.82 13.45 5.17
CA LEU A 181 -2.40 14.49 6.04
C LEU A 181 -2.87 15.73 5.27
N THR A 182 -2.22 16.06 4.16
CA THR A 182 -2.44 17.32 3.43
C THR A 182 -3.33 17.15 2.22
N ASP A 183 -2.85 16.50 1.17
CA ASP A 183 -3.55 16.36 -0.11
C ASP A 183 -4.72 15.38 -0.02
N ASP A 184 -4.56 14.25 0.70
CA ASP A 184 -5.62 13.23 0.76
C ASP A 184 -6.70 13.56 1.79
N LEU A 185 -6.31 14.01 3.00
CA LEU A 185 -7.24 14.26 4.11
C LEU A 185 -7.60 15.74 4.29
N GLY A 186 -6.95 16.67 3.58
CA GLY A 186 -7.27 18.09 3.65
C GLY A 186 -7.00 18.76 5.00
N LEU A 187 -6.13 18.20 5.85
CA LEU A 187 -5.97 18.61 7.25
C LEU A 187 -4.95 19.74 7.45
N VAL A 188 -4.67 20.55 6.42
CA VAL A 188 -3.69 21.66 6.50
C VAL A 188 -4.05 22.70 7.57
N ALA A 189 -5.34 22.84 7.93
CA ALA A 189 -5.78 23.73 9.00
C ALA A 189 -5.62 23.13 10.41
N HIS A 190 -5.39 21.81 10.53
CA HIS A 190 -5.24 21.14 11.81
C HIS A 190 -3.94 21.59 12.50
N PRO A 191 -3.98 22.01 13.78
CA PRO A 191 -2.83 22.63 14.45
C PRO A 191 -1.60 21.71 14.46
N ASP A 192 -1.77 20.42 14.77
CA ASP A 192 -0.67 19.46 14.79
C ASP A 192 -0.07 19.21 13.40
N VAL A 193 -0.89 19.24 12.34
CA VAL A 193 -0.41 19.09 10.96
C VAL A 193 0.38 20.33 10.55
N ARG A 194 -0.10 21.53 10.89
CA ARG A 194 0.66 22.78 10.66
C ARG A 194 1.99 22.78 11.41
N ALA A 195 2.01 22.31 12.65
CA ALA A 195 3.23 22.21 13.45
C ALA A 195 4.22 21.22 12.84
N ALA A 196 3.75 20.05 12.41
CA ALA A 196 4.56 19.07 11.70
C ALA A 196 5.16 19.68 10.42
N LEU A 197 4.36 20.29 9.56
CA LEU A 197 4.82 20.97 8.33
C LEU A 197 5.85 22.06 8.62
N ALA A 198 5.64 22.88 9.66
CA ALA A 198 6.58 23.93 10.04
C ALA A 198 7.94 23.36 10.48
N SER A 199 7.93 22.31 11.31
CA SER A 199 9.15 21.58 11.69
C SER A 199 9.85 21.00 10.47
N ARG A 200 9.11 20.32 9.59
CA ARG A 200 9.66 19.70 8.38
C ARG A 200 10.27 20.72 7.44
N ARG A 201 9.60 21.84 7.20
CA ARG A 201 10.13 22.94 6.38
C ARG A 201 11.46 23.46 6.90
N ALA A 202 11.60 23.62 8.22
CA ALA A 202 12.77 24.22 8.84
C ALA A 202 13.98 23.28 8.87
N GLU A 203 13.76 22.00 9.17
CA GLU A 203 14.83 21.12 9.65
C GLU A 203 14.86 19.73 9.00
N ASP A 204 13.92 19.36 8.12
CA ASP A 204 13.96 18.02 7.53
C ASP A 204 15.23 17.84 6.69
N ALA A 205 15.87 16.68 6.76
CA ALA A 205 17.09 16.39 6.00
C ALA A 205 16.81 16.35 4.49
N ASP A 206 15.61 15.94 4.09
CA ASP A 206 15.21 15.80 2.70
C ASP A 206 14.74 17.13 2.10
N ALA A 207 15.38 17.57 1.02
CA ALA A 207 15.08 18.85 0.37
C ALA A 207 13.70 18.89 -0.30
N GLN A 208 13.20 17.75 -0.79
CA GLN A 208 11.86 17.64 -1.38
C GLN A 208 10.80 17.83 -0.29
N ILE A 209 10.98 17.20 0.88
CA ILE A 209 10.09 17.39 2.04
C ILE A 209 10.07 18.85 2.50
N ARG A 210 11.24 19.49 2.63
CA ARG A 210 11.32 20.91 3.04
C ARG A 210 10.56 21.81 2.06
N THR A 211 10.74 21.58 0.75
CA THR A 211 10.10 22.34 -0.32
C THR A 211 8.58 22.13 -0.32
N ALA A 212 8.11 20.89 -0.29
CA ALA A 212 6.69 20.54 -0.26
C ALA A 212 5.99 21.15 0.96
N ALA A 213 6.59 21.03 2.15
CA ALA A 213 6.05 21.63 3.36
C ALA A 213 5.94 23.16 3.27
N GLY A 214 6.94 23.83 2.70
CA GLY A 214 6.90 25.27 2.44
C GLY A 214 5.78 25.69 1.49
N ARG A 215 5.54 24.89 0.45
CA ARG A 215 4.47 25.11 -0.53
C ARG A 215 3.09 25.00 0.11
N VAL A 216 2.83 23.92 0.84
CA VAL A 216 1.57 23.70 1.56
C VAL A 216 1.30 24.82 2.57
N LEU A 217 2.31 25.22 3.34
CA LEU A 217 2.18 26.31 4.31
C LEU A 217 1.88 27.68 3.65
N SER A 218 2.18 27.82 2.36
CA SER A 218 1.91 29.03 1.57
C SER A 218 0.61 28.93 0.77
N GLY A 219 -0.17 27.86 0.93
CA GLY A 219 -1.47 27.65 0.29
C GLY A 219 -1.47 26.79 -0.99
N GLY A 220 -0.36 26.12 -1.31
CA GLY A 220 -0.31 25.12 -2.39
C GLY A 220 -0.59 23.69 -1.93
N THR A 221 -0.31 22.71 -2.79
CA THR A 221 -0.47 21.26 -2.54
C THR A 221 0.88 20.58 -2.26
N TRP A 222 0.86 19.33 -1.78
CA TRP A 222 2.07 18.58 -1.46
C TRP A 222 2.78 18.01 -2.69
N ALA A 223 2.03 17.45 -3.64
CA ALA A 223 2.56 16.67 -4.76
C ALA A 223 2.94 17.47 -6.04
N GLU A 224 2.69 18.79 -6.08
CA GLU A 224 3.19 19.67 -7.17
C GLU A 224 4.70 19.87 -7.11
#